data_AF-A0A1Y3E8T5-F1
#
_entry.id   AF-A0A1Y3E8T5-F1
#
_cell.length_a   1.000
_cell.length_b   1.000
_cell.length_c   1.000
_cell.angle_alpha   90.00
_cell.angle_beta   90.00
_cell.angle_gamma   90.00
#
_symmetry.space_group_name_H-M   'P 1'
#
loop_
_entity.id
_entity.type
_entity.pdbx_description
1 polymer ?
#
loop_
_entity_poly.entity_id
_entity_poly.type
_entity_poly.pdbx_seq_one_letter_code
_entity_poly.pdbx_strand_id
1 'polypeptide(L)'
;MRRGEEEEPTLPVAMDFTEKLPADICRRVFRYVDLKQRTKAERVSKRWREIVLDAAAHDDRSVWLYVIFREGHLSGHDRMTVRVSYDGPIFWDKSIVYVYLCSCHAYERHEKQLISLFKRIANSVHRLCL
;
A
#
# COMPACT_ATOMS: atom_id res chain seq x y z
N MET A 1 -27.33 -15.33 -54.08
CA MET A 1 -26.38 -14.54 -53.27
C MET A 1 -26.57 -14.93 -51.81
N ARG A 2 -25.63 -15.69 -51.22
CA ARG A 2 -25.61 -15.94 -49.77
C ARG A 2 -24.86 -14.78 -49.13
N ARG A 3 -25.54 -14.07 -48.24
CA ARG A 3 -24.97 -12.98 -47.44
C ARG A 3 -24.02 -13.64 -46.45
N GLY A 4 -22.72 -13.36 -46.57
CA GLY A 4 -21.72 -13.84 -45.61
C GLY A 4 -22.05 -13.24 -44.25
N GLU A 5 -22.24 -14.10 -43.25
CA GLU A 5 -22.25 -13.69 -41.86
C GLU A 5 -20.82 -13.28 -41.52
N GLU A 6 -20.60 -11.97 -41.37
CA GLU A 6 -19.37 -11.45 -40.77
C GLU A 6 -19.39 -11.87 -39.30
N GLU A 7 -18.58 -12.87 -38.94
CA GLU A 7 -18.33 -13.22 -37.55
C GLU A 7 -17.74 -11.98 -36.85
N GLU A 8 -18.50 -11.40 -35.91
CA GLU A 8 -18.01 -10.34 -35.02
C GLU A 8 -16.73 -10.84 -34.33
N PRO A 9 -15.62 -10.06 -34.33
CA PRO A 9 -14.39 -10.48 -33.69
C PRO A 9 -14.65 -10.62 -32.18
N THR A 10 -14.70 -11.86 -31.72
CA THR A 10 -14.86 -12.18 -30.30
C THR A 10 -13.67 -11.59 -29.54
N LEU A 11 -13.94 -10.58 -28.70
CA LEU A 11 -12.92 -10.03 -27.82
C LEU A 11 -12.38 -11.16 -26.94
N PRO A 12 -11.05 -11.25 -26.75
CA PRO A 12 -10.48 -12.32 -25.94
C PRO A 12 -11.07 -12.25 -24.53
N VAL A 13 -11.57 -13.39 -24.06
CA VAL A 13 -12.14 -13.52 -22.71
C VAL A 13 -11.07 -13.10 -21.70
N ALA A 14 -11.41 -12.14 -20.84
CA ALA A 14 -10.49 -11.71 -19.78
C ALA A 14 -10.17 -12.90 -18.88
N MET A 15 -8.88 -13.21 -18.73
CA MET A 15 -8.40 -14.33 -17.92
C MET A 15 -7.76 -13.82 -16.63
N ASP A 16 -7.98 -14.56 -15.54
CA ASP A 16 -7.28 -14.31 -14.29
C ASP A 16 -5.81 -14.71 -14.44
N PHE A 17 -4.90 -13.73 -14.42
CA PHE A 17 -3.48 -13.96 -14.57
C PHE A 17 -2.93 -14.85 -13.45
N THR A 18 -3.55 -14.84 -12.26
CA THR A 18 -3.09 -15.66 -11.14
C THR A 18 -3.28 -17.14 -11.40
N GLU A 19 -4.20 -17.52 -12.29
CA GLU A 19 -4.43 -18.90 -12.72
C GLU A 19 -3.44 -19.38 -13.77
N LYS A 20 -2.87 -18.47 -14.55
CA LYS A 20 -1.99 -18.78 -15.69
C LYS A 20 -0.52 -18.64 -15.35
N LEU A 21 -0.18 -17.72 -14.45
CA LEU A 21 1.21 -17.44 -14.09
C LEU A 21 1.64 -18.22 -12.84
N PRO A 22 2.93 -18.60 -12.76
CA PRO A 22 3.52 -19.12 -11.54
C PRO A 22 3.36 -18.16 -10.35
N ALA A 23 3.25 -18.73 -9.14
CA ALA A 23 2.99 -17.97 -7.92
C ALA A 23 4.09 -16.95 -7.59
N ASP A 24 5.35 -17.22 -7.92
CA ASP A 24 6.47 -16.28 -7.74
C ASP A 24 6.36 -15.06 -8.66
N ILE A 25 5.90 -15.24 -9.91
CA ILE A 25 5.64 -14.12 -10.83
C ILE A 25 4.46 -13.30 -10.33
N CYS A 26 3.39 -13.96 -9.88
CA CYS A 26 2.23 -13.26 -9.32
C CYS A 26 2.62 -12.43 -8.09
N ARG A 27 3.45 -12.99 -7.20
CA ARG A 27 4.00 -12.25 -6.06
C ARG A 27 4.75 -11.00 -6.49
N ARG A 28 5.63 -11.11 -7.49
CA ARG A 28 6.38 -9.95 -8.01
C ARG A 28 5.46 -8.86 -8.54
N VAL A 29 4.37 -9.22 -9.25
CA VAL A 29 3.37 -8.26 -9.71
C VAL A 29 2.70 -7.55 -8.52
N PHE A 30 2.26 -8.31 -7.50
CA PHE A 30 1.62 -7.73 -6.31
C PHE A 30 2.57 -6.92 -5.42
N ARG A 31 3.90 -7.07 -5.56
CA ARG A 31 4.86 -6.17 -4.87
C ARG A 31 4.86 -4.73 -5.41
N TYR A 32 4.16 -4.44 -6.51
CA TYR A 32 4.05 -3.08 -7.07
C TYR A 32 2.69 -2.43 -6.82
N VAL A 33 1.75 -3.13 -6.17
CA VAL A 33 0.45 -2.53 -5.84
C VAL A 33 0.55 -1.74 -4.54
N ASP A 34 0.01 -0.52 -4.55
CA ASP A 34 -0.09 0.30 -3.34
C ASP A 34 -1.06 -0.33 -2.31
N LEU A 35 -1.04 0.15 -1.07
CA LEU A 35 -1.90 -0.35 0.01
C LEU A 35 -3.40 -0.35 -0.37
N LYS A 36 -3.87 0.66 -1.13
CA LYS A 36 -5.27 0.78 -1.52
C LYS A 36 -5.65 -0.27 -2.56
N GLN A 37 -4.82 -0.50 -3.57
CA GLN A 37 -5.05 -1.53 -4.58
C GLN A 37 -4.85 -2.93 -3.98
N ARG A 38 -3.93 -3.08 -3.03
CA ARG A 38 -3.73 -4.32 -2.28
C ARG A 38 -4.99 -4.75 -1.53
N THR A 39 -5.60 -3.84 -0.78
CA THR A 39 -6.86 -4.14 -0.05
C THR A 39 -8.02 -4.48 -0.98
N LYS A 40 -8.02 -3.98 -2.23
CA LYS A 40 -8.97 -4.41 -3.26
C LYS A 40 -8.64 -5.79 -3.82
N ALA A 41 -7.37 -6.04 -4.13
CA ALA A 41 -6.87 -7.32 -4.63
C ALA A 41 -7.18 -8.47 -3.65
N GLU A 42 -7.02 -8.24 -2.35
CA GLU A 42 -7.37 -9.21 -1.29
C GLU A 42 -8.86 -9.61 -1.29
N ARG A 43 -9.75 -8.83 -1.90
CA ARG A 43 -11.19 -9.09 -1.98
C ARG A 43 -11.64 -9.76 -3.27
N VAL A 44 -10.75 -9.91 -4.26
CA VAL A 44 -11.08 -10.48 -5.57
C VAL A 44 -11.40 -11.98 -5.46
N SER A 45 -10.50 -12.75 -4.84
CA SER A 45 -10.68 -14.18 -4.61
C SER A 45 -9.78 -14.68 -3.48
N LYS A 46 -10.04 -15.91 -2.99
CA LYS A 46 -9.17 -16.56 -1.99
C LYS A 46 -7.72 -16.69 -2.49
N ARG A 47 -7.54 -17.09 -3.76
CA ARG A 47 -6.22 -17.21 -4.40
C ARG A 47 -5.49 -15.88 -4.46
N TRP A 48 -6.17 -14.81 -4.88
CA TRP A 48 -5.59 -13.47 -4.89
C TRP A 48 -5.16 -13.05 -3.48
N ARG A 49 -6.03 -13.25 -2.49
CA ARG A 49 -5.73 -12.93 -1.10
C ARG A 49 -4.49 -13.66 -0.60
N GLU A 50 -4.36 -14.96 -0.84
CA GLU A 50 -3.19 -15.75 -0.43
C GLU A 50 -1.90 -15.22 -1.05
N ILE A 51 -1.88 -14.99 -2.37
CA ILE A 51 -0.68 -14.49 -3.07
C ILE A 51 -0.33 -13.07 -2.64
N VAL A 52 -1.34 -12.21 -2.45
CA VAL A 52 -1.14 -10.82 -2.01
C VAL A 52 -0.56 -10.76 -0.59
N LEU A 53 -1.12 -11.55 0.33
CA LEU A 53 -0.61 -11.62 1.70
C LEU A 53 0.81 -12.21 1.74
N ASP A 54 1.08 -13.24 0.95
CA ASP A 54 2.41 -13.84 0.81
C ASP A 54 3.43 -12.85 0.22
N ALA A 55 3.05 -12.12 -0.83
CA ALA A 55 3.87 -11.07 -1.43
C ALA A 55 4.20 -9.95 -0.43
N ALA A 56 3.22 -9.55 0.38
CA ALA A 56 3.38 -8.50 1.37
C ALA A 56 4.27 -8.93 2.54
N ALA A 57 4.16 -10.19 3.00
CA ALA A 57 5.00 -10.74 4.06
C ALA A 57 6.49 -10.74 3.67
N HIS A 58 6.77 -11.10 2.41
CA HIS A 58 8.13 -11.23 1.87
C HIS A 58 8.66 -9.94 1.22
N ASP A 59 7.97 -8.80 1.37
CA ASP A 59 8.47 -7.53 0.84
C ASP A 59 9.44 -6.88 1.83
N ASP A 60 10.73 -6.94 1.50
CA ASP A 60 11.85 -6.31 2.22
C ASP A 60 11.86 -4.77 2.11
N ARG A 61 11.14 -4.21 1.13
CA ARG A 61 10.94 -2.76 0.97
C ARG A 61 9.82 -2.22 1.86
N SER A 62 9.18 -3.08 2.63
CA SER A 62 7.94 -2.75 3.29
C SER A 62 8.17 -2.02 4.62
N VAL A 63 7.31 -1.04 4.90
CA VAL A 63 7.45 -0.05 5.94
C VAL A 63 6.21 -0.05 6.82
N TRP A 64 6.41 -0.01 8.13
CA TRP A 64 5.33 0.20 9.09
C TRP A 64 5.23 1.68 9.40
N LEU A 65 4.04 2.24 9.25
CA LEU A 65 3.81 3.67 9.43
C LEU A 65 2.97 3.92 10.68
N TYR A 66 3.55 4.62 11.66
CA TYR A 66 2.86 5.05 12.87
C TYR A 66 2.58 6.54 12.80
N VAL A 67 1.30 6.93 12.86
CA VAL A 67 0.90 8.34 12.92
C VAL A 67 0.49 8.67 14.36
N ILE A 68 1.32 9.43 15.06
CA ILE A 68 1.17 9.72 16.49
C ILE A 68 0.78 11.18 16.67
N PHE A 69 -0.43 11.39 17.19
CA PHE A 69 -0.91 12.70 17.60
C PHE A 69 -0.36 13.06 18.97
N ARG A 70 0.32 14.21 19.07
CA ARG A 70 0.80 14.76 20.35
C ARG A 70 -0.27 15.65 20.94
N GLU A 71 -0.63 15.41 22.21
CA GLU A 71 -1.41 16.33 23.02
C GLU A 71 -0.52 17.46 23.54
N GLY A 72 -1.02 18.70 23.50
CA GLY A 72 -0.39 19.87 24.12
C GLY A 72 0.06 20.97 23.13
N HIS A 73 -0.18 22.21 23.53
CA HIS A 73 0.33 23.43 22.88
C HIS A 73 1.80 23.71 23.27
N LEU A 74 2.66 22.69 23.15
CA LEU A 74 4.09 22.85 23.44
C LEU A 74 4.76 23.65 22.31
N SER A 75 5.55 24.68 22.63
CA SER A 75 6.26 25.50 21.64
C SER A 75 6.94 24.64 20.56
N GLY A 76 6.68 24.94 19.28
CA GLY A 76 7.19 24.16 18.14
C GLY A 76 6.35 22.95 17.73
N HIS A 77 5.16 22.76 18.32
CA HIS A 77 4.19 21.73 17.93
C HIS A 77 3.63 21.89 16.51
N ASP A 78 3.88 23.03 15.87
CA ASP A 78 3.46 23.35 14.51
C ASP A 78 4.27 22.61 13.42
N ARG A 79 5.33 21.89 13.80
CA ARG A 79 6.16 21.09 12.89
C ARG A 79 5.82 19.60 12.95
N MET A 80 5.52 19.02 11.79
CA MET A 80 5.49 17.56 11.64
C MET A 80 6.92 17.02 11.69
N THR A 81 7.18 16.00 12.51
CA THR A 81 8.46 15.32 12.58
C THR A 81 8.33 13.90 12.05
N VAL A 82 9.21 13.50 11.13
CA VAL A 82 9.27 12.13 10.60
C VAL A 82 10.57 11.49 11.06
N ARG A 83 10.48 10.33 11.69
CA ARG A 83 11.65 9.52 12.11
C ARG A 83 11.57 8.14 11.49
N VAL A 84 12.69 7.68 10.92
CA VAL A 84 12.84 6.31 10.44
C VAL A 84 13.63 5.53 11.48
N SER A 85 13.10 4.40 11.92
CA SER A 85 13.79 3.45 12.79
C SER A 85 13.98 2.14 12.05
N TYR A 86 15.16 1.55 12.21
CA TYR A 86 15.48 0.19 11.75
C TYR A 86 15.56 -0.80 12.92
N ASP A 87 15.54 -0.29 14.16
CA ASP A 87 15.71 -1.06 15.41
C ASP A 87 14.39 -1.14 16.19
N GLY A 88 13.30 -1.47 15.48
CA GLY A 88 11.97 -1.58 16.09
C GLY A 88 11.89 -2.75 17.08
N PRO A 89 11.38 -2.57 18.31
CA PRO A 89 11.39 -3.61 19.35
C PRO A 89 10.54 -4.87 19.03
N ILE A 90 9.83 -4.92 17.90
CA ILE A 90 8.87 -5.98 17.57
C ILE A 90 9.04 -6.52 16.13
N PHE A 91 9.71 -5.82 15.21
CA PHE A 91 9.80 -6.21 13.78
C PHE A 91 11.19 -5.93 13.22
N TRP A 92 12.10 -6.89 13.40
CA TRP A 92 13.54 -6.77 13.11
C TRP A 92 13.86 -6.83 11.61
N ASP A 93 12.87 -7.08 10.75
CA ASP A 93 13.04 -7.21 9.30
C ASP A 93 12.47 -6.03 8.50
N LYS A 94 11.71 -5.10 9.12
CA LYS A 94 11.05 -3.99 8.44
C LYS A 94 11.47 -2.62 9.00
N SER A 95 11.58 -1.63 8.12
CA SER A 95 11.76 -0.23 8.55
C SER A 95 10.45 0.34 9.12
N ILE A 96 10.55 1.16 10.16
CA ILE A 96 9.40 1.80 10.81
C ILE A 96 9.50 3.31 10.62
N VAL A 97 8.44 3.93 10.12
CA VAL A 97 8.31 5.38 9.98
C VAL A 97 7.35 5.88 11.04
N TYR A 98 7.87 6.68 11.96
CA TYR A 98 7.09 7.41 12.94
C TYR A 98 6.82 8.83 12.44
N VAL A 99 5.56 9.20 12.37
CA VAL A 99 5.10 10.54 12.02
C VAL A 99 4.48 11.16 13.26
N TYR A 100 5.08 12.23 13.75
CA TYR A 100 4.58 12.97 14.89
C TYR A 100 4.00 14.31 14.43
N LEU A 101 2.77 14.59 14.82
CA LEU A 101 2.11 15.88 14.56
C LEU A 101 1.17 16.27 15.69
N CYS A 102 0.75 17.54 15.73
CA CYS A 102 -0.26 18.00 16.68
C CYS A 102 -1.65 17.92 16.07
N SER A 103 -2.67 17.68 16.91
CA SER A 103 -4.07 17.66 16.47
C SER A 103 -4.59 19.07 16.13
N CYS A 104 -4.10 20.11 16.82
CA CYS A 104 -4.57 21.48 16.68
C CYS A 104 -4.22 22.15 15.34
N HIS A 105 -3.22 21.68 14.60
CA HIS A 105 -2.91 22.15 13.24
C HIS A 105 -3.04 21.06 12.17
N ALA A 106 -3.78 19.98 12.48
CA ALA A 106 -3.89 18.81 11.62
C ALA A 106 -4.35 19.17 10.20
N TYR A 107 -5.42 19.95 10.08
CA TYR A 107 -6.01 20.33 8.78
C TYR A 107 -5.27 21.48 8.11
N GLU A 108 -5.02 22.57 8.82
CA GLU A 108 -4.46 23.80 8.23
C GLU A 108 -3.02 23.64 7.75
N ARG A 109 -2.24 22.76 8.39
CA ARG A 109 -0.78 22.68 8.18
C ARG A 109 -0.26 21.28 7.93
N HIS A 110 -0.72 20.28 8.69
CA HIS A 110 -0.16 18.93 8.60
C HIS A 110 -0.73 18.10 7.46
N GLU A 111 -1.98 18.33 7.04
CA GLU A 111 -2.65 17.55 5.99
C GLU A 111 -1.82 17.48 4.70
N LYS A 112 -1.37 18.63 4.18
CA LYS A 112 -0.56 18.67 2.95
C LYS A 112 0.75 17.89 3.10
N GLN A 113 1.39 17.95 4.26
CA GLN A 113 2.64 17.25 4.54
C GLN A 113 2.42 15.73 4.67
N LEU A 114 1.34 15.33 5.34
CA LEU A 114 0.90 13.94 5.44
C LEU A 114 0.60 13.37 4.05
N ILE A 115 -0.21 14.06 3.24
CA ILE A 115 -0.53 13.63 1.87
C ILE A 115 0.74 13.46 1.02
N SER A 116 1.67 14.42 1.10
CA SER A 116 2.95 14.34 0.37
C SER A 116 3.79 13.15 0.82
N LEU A 117 3.88 12.92 2.14
CA LEU A 117 4.58 11.76 2.70
C LEU A 117 3.94 10.46 2.23
N PHE A 118 2.62 10.31 2.38
CA PHE A 118 1.87 9.13 1.96
C PHE A 118 2.09 8.83 0.48
N LYS A 119 2.02 9.83 -0.41
CA LYS A 119 2.30 9.65 -1.84
C LYS A 119 3.70 9.10 -2.11
N ARG A 120 4.70 9.56 -1.35
CA ARG A 120 6.09 9.11 -1.50
C ARG A 120 6.31 7.67 -1.05
N ILE A 121 5.62 7.23 0.00
CA ILE A 121 5.84 5.91 0.61
C ILE A 121 4.73 4.89 0.34
N ALA A 122 3.65 5.27 -0.37
CA ALA A 122 2.43 4.47 -0.55
C ALA A 122 2.68 3.03 -1.01
N ASN A 123 3.59 2.84 -1.95
CA ASN A 123 3.93 1.53 -2.52
C ASN A 123 4.73 0.64 -1.55
N SER A 124 5.28 1.24 -0.50
CA SER A 124 6.11 0.58 0.50
C SER A 124 5.38 0.41 1.84
N VAL A 125 4.23 1.04 2.08
CA VAL A 125 3.51 0.89 3.35
C VAL A 125 2.91 -0.51 3.46
N HIS A 126 3.44 -1.31 4.39
CA HIS A 126 2.87 -2.61 4.74
C HIS A 126 1.62 -2.45 5.59
N ARG A 127 1.74 -1.62 6.64
CA ARG A 127 0.72 -1.43 7.66
C ARG A 127 0.72 0.02 8.11
N LEU A 128 -0.49 0.58 8.24
CA LEU A 128 -0.73 1.86 8.90
C LEU A 128 -1.24 1.58 10.32
N CYS A 129 -0.56 2.19 11.30
CA CYS A 129 -0.94 2.20 12.70
C CYS A 129 -1.31 3.64 13.09
N LEU A 130 -2.49 3.80 13.66
CA LEU A 130 -3.04 5.07 14.14
C LEU A 130 -3.13 5.02 15.67
#